data_AF-A0A950X867-F1
#
_entry.id   AF-A0A950X867-F1
#
_cell.length_a   1.000
_cell.length_b   1.000
_cell.length_c   1.000
_cell.angle_alpha   90.00
_cell.angle_beta   90.00
_cell.angle_gamma   90.00
#
_symmetry.space_group_name_H-M   'P 1'
#
loop_
_entity.id
_entity.type
_entity.pdbx_description
1 polymer ?
#
loop_
_entity_poly.entity_id
_entity_poly.type
_entity_poly.pdbx_seq_one_letter_code
_entity_poly.pdbx_strand_id
1 'polypeptide(L)'
;MAVDLAQQRQQAHAYLDQLPPAQLSAVRSLREAMVDPVAQAIAHAPVDDEPLSEEDRKALAEAQHWSRQNKPIPVETVLADLGLTMRDWEQMGKMPTEGRG
;
A
#
# COMPACT_ATOMS: atom_id res chain seq x y z
N MET A 1 30.06 -6.34 -19.64
CA MET A 1 29.41 -6.80 -20.88
C MET A 1 27.93 -6.46 -20.76
N ALA A 2 27.53 -5.30 -21.28
CA ALA A 2 26.11 -4.99 -21.45
C ALA A 2 25.62 -5.86 -22.60
N VAL A 3 25.07 -7.04 -22.31
CA VAL A 3 24.10 -7.61 -23.24
C VAL A 3 23.06 -6.52 -23.37
N ASP A 4 22.95 -5.97 -24.58
CA ASP A 4 22.20 -4.75 -24.86
C ASP A 4 20.82 -4.84 -24.21
N LEU A 5 20.53 -3.93 -23.29
CA LEU A 5 19.27 -3.90 -22.55
C LEU A 5 18.09 -3.88 -23.53
N ALA A 6 18.29 -3.30 -24.72
CA ALA A 6 17.32 -3.34 -25.81
C ALA A 6 17.09 -4.77 -26.34
N GLN A 7 18.16 -5.54 -26.56
CA GLN A 7 18.07 -6.95 -26.97
C GLN A 7 17.37 -7.80 -25.90
N GLN A 8 17.68 -7.59 -24.62
CA GLN A 8 17.02 -8.29 -23.52
C GLN A 8 15.52 -7.98 -23.45
N ARG A 9 15.15 -6.70 -23.62
CA ARG A 9 13.74 -6.28 -23.68
C ARG A 9 13.02 -6.89 -24.87
N GLN A 10 13.64 -6.87 -26.05
CA GLN A 10 13.04 -7.43 -27.26
C GLN A 10 12.80 -8.94 -27.12
N GLN A 11 13.73 -9.65 -26.50
CA GLN A 11 13.59 -11.08 -26.24
C GLN A 11 12.51 -11.36 -25.19
N ALA A 12 12.38 -10.53 -24.15
CA ALA A 12 11.30 -10.63 -23.18
C ALA A 12 9.91 -10.43 -23.84
N HIS A 13 9.77 -9.46 -24.74
CA HIS A 13 8.53 -9.25 -25.51
C HIS A 13 8.20 -10.48 -26.37
N ALA A 14 9.19 -11.03 -27.08
CA ALA A 14 8.99 -12.23 -27.90
C ALA A 14 8.54 -13.45 -27.08
N TYR A 15 8.97 -13.59 -25.82
CA TYR A 15 8.47 -14.65 -24.93
C TYR A 15 7.04 -14.41 -24.48
N LEU A 16 6.66 -13.16 -24.19
CA LEU A 16 5.29 -12.81 -23.82
C LEU A 16 4.30 -13.12 -24.95
N ASP A 17 4.69 -12.87 -26.21
CA ASP A 17 3.86 -13.14 -27.39
C ASP A 17 3.60 -14.64 -27.62
N GLN A 18 4.43 -15.52 -27.07
CA GLN A 18 4.28 -16.98 -27.19
C GLN A 18 3.42 -17.59 -26.07
N LEU A 19 3.03 -16.81 -25.07
CA LEU A 19 2.26 -17.32 -23.93
C LEU A 19 0.79 -17.57 -24.30
N PRO A 20 0.20 -18.69 -23.86
CA PRO A 20 -1.24 -18.88 -23.89
C PRO A 20 -1.98 -17.78 -23.10
N PRO A 21 -3.22 -17.40 -23.47
CA PRO A 21 -3.93 -16.28 -22.85
C PRO A 21 -4.01 -16.30 -21.32
N ALA A 22 -4.23 -17.48 -20.73
CA ALA A 22 -4.28 -17.63 -19.28
C ALA A 22 -2.92 -17.33 -18.61
N GLN A 23 -1.81 -17.76 -19.22
CA GLN A 23 -0.46 -17.52 -18.71
C GLN A 23 -0.06 -16.05 -18.90
N LEU A 24 -0.42 -15.45 -20.04
CA LEU A 24 -0.18 -14.03 -20.28
C LEU A 24 -0.91 -13.17 -19.24
N SER A 25 -2.16 -13.50 -18.91
CA SER A 25 -2.91 -12.83 -17.85
C SER A 25 -2.24 -12.96 -16.49
N ALA A 26 -1.76 -14.16 -16.14
CA ALA A 26 -1.06 -14.38 -14.88
C ALA A 26 0.25 -13.58 -14.80
N VAL A 27 1.04 -13.56 -15.88
CA VAL A 27 2.30 -12.79 -15.96
C VAL A 27 2.03 -11.29 -15.90
N ARG A 28 0.96 -10.81 -16.54
CA ARG A 28 0.53 -9.41 -16.42
C ARG A 28 0.23 -9.05 -14.97
N SER A 29 -0.63 -9.83 -14.29
CA SER A 29 -0.99 -9.56 -12.90
C SER A 29 0.22 -9.63 -11.96
N LEU A 30 1.13 -10.59 -12.17
CA LEU A 30 2.38 -10.65 -11.44
C LEU A 30 3.24 -9.41 -11.69
N ARG A 31 3.37 -8.96 -12.95
CA ARG A 31 4.14 -7.77 -13.28
C ARG A 31 3.56 -6.52 -12.62
N GLU A 32 2.24 -6.35 -12.62
CA GLU A 32 1.54 -5.26 -11.93
C GLU A 32 1.86 -5.26 -10.43
N ALA A 33 1.82 -6.42 -9.78
CA ALA A 33 2.19 -6.55 -8.37
C ALA A 33 3.68 -6.25 -8.10
N MET A 34 4.58 -6.65 -9.01
CA MET A 34 6.02 -6.42 -8.86
C MET A 34 6.41 -4.94 -9.03
N VAL A 35 5.63 -4.17 -9.79
CA VAL A 35 5.95 -2.77 -10.10
C VAL A 35 5.09 -1.77 -9.33
N ASP A 36 4.23 -2.23 -8.42
CA ASP A 36 3.44 -1.35 -7.57
C ASP A 36 4.37 -0.40 -6.79
N PRO A 37 4.29 0.93 -7.01
CA PRO A 37 5.22 1.88 -6.42
C PRO A 37 5.13 1.92 -4.89
N VAL A 38 3.95 1.66 -4.32
CA VAL A 38 3.76 1.63 -2.86
C VAL A 38 4.39 0.37 -2.28
N ALA A 39 4.10 -0.82 -2.85
CA ALA A 39 4.74 -2.06 -2.43
C ALA A 39 6.27 -1.99 -2.56
N GLN A 40 6.80 -1.40 -3.63
CA GLN A 40 8.24 -1.18 -3.77
C GLN A 40 8.79 -0.21 -2.73
N ALA A 41 8.11 0.91 -2.48
CA ALA A 41 8.51 1.85 -1.45
C ALA A 41 8.55 1.20 -0.06
N ILE A 42 7.56 0.36 0.26
CA ILE A 42 7.52 -0.40 1.53
C ILE A 42 8.62 -1.45 1.59
N ALA A 43 8.82 -2.23 0.52
CA ALA A 43 9.83 -3.28 0.47
C ALA A 43 11.26 -2.76 0.57
N HIS A 44 11.49 -1.52 0.11
CA HIS A 44 12.79 -0.84 0.17
C HIS A 44 12.91 0.17 1.31
N ALA A 45 11.84 0.42 2.06
CA ALA A 45 11.91 1.29 3.22
C ALA A 45 12.85 0.66 4.26
N PRO A 46 13.77 1.45 4.86
CA PRO A 46 14.50 0.98 6.02
C PRO A 46 13.50 0.67 7.15
N VAL A 47 13.87 -0.25 8.04
CA VAL A 47 13.11 -0.46 9.27
C VAL A 47 13.17 0.82 10.08
N ASP A 48 12.02 1.26 10.60
CA ASP A 48 11.95 2.41 11.52
C ASP A 48 12.47 1.98 12.90
N ASP A 49 13.79 2.01 13.04
CA ASP A 49 14.53 1.72 14.27
C ASP A 49 14.91 3.01 15.03
N GLU A 50 14.33 4.15 14.65
CA GLU A 50 14.61 5.42 15.31
C GLU A 50 14.06 5.40 16.74
N PRO A 51 14.84 5.83 17.75
CA PRO A 51 14.32 5.93 19.10
C PRO A 51 13.23 7.00 19.13
N LEU A 52 12.12 6.72 19.83
CA LEU A 52 11.07 7.73 20.05
C LEU A 52 11.69 9.06 20.46
N SER A 53 11.25 10.15 19.83
CA SER A 53 11.65 11.48 20.23
C SER A 53 10.96 11.87 21.56
N GLU A 54 11.42 12.95 22.19
CA GLU A 54 10.72 13.50 23.36
C GLU A 54 9.30 13.97 23.01
N GLU A 55 9.09 14.46 21.79
CA GLU A 55 7.78 14.85 21.29
C GLU A 55 6.86 13.63 21.17
N ASP A 56 7.34 12.53 20.60
CA ASP A 56 6.58 11.28 20.49
C ASP A 56 6.23 10.74 21.88
N ARG A 57 7.20 10.72 22.80
CA ARG A 57 6.98 10.27 24.18
C ARG A 57 5.89 11.10 24.86
N LYS A 58 5.92 12.42 24.68
CA LYS A 58 4.91 13.33 25.22
C LYS A 58 3.53 13.07 24.60
N ALA A 59 3.45 12.94 23.27
CA ALA A 59 2.21 12.64 22.57
C ALA A 59 1.60 11.30 23.02
N LEU A 60 2.45 10.26 23.18
CA LEU A 60 2.03 8.96 23.71
C LEU A 60 1.52 9.08 25.15
N ALA A 61 2.20 9.85 26.01
CA ALA A 61 1.78 10.06 27.40
C ALA A 61 0.43 10.78 27.48
N GLU A 62 0.22 11.80 26.65
CA GLU A 62 -1.05 12.54 26.54
C GLU A 62 -2.18 11.63 26.06
N ALA A 63 -1.95 10.84 25.00
CA ALA A 63 -2.92 9.88 24.48
C ALA A 63 -3.29 8.82 25.54
N GLN A 64 -2.30 8.28 26.26
CA GLN A 64 -2.53 7.32 27.34
C GLN A 64 -3.32 7.95 28.50
N HIS A 65 -2.99 9.17 28.90
CA HIS A 65 -3.71 9.88 29.95
C HIS A 65 -5.17 10.11 29.54
N TRP A 66 -5.39 10.58 28.31
CA TRP A 66 -6.73 10.76 27.75
C TRP A 66 -7.51 9.44 27.74
N SER A 67 -6.91 8.34 27.28
CA SER A 67 -7.57 7.03 27.19
C SER A 67 -7.92 6.40 28.55
N ARG A 68 -7.28 6.82 29.65
CA ARG A 68 -7.66 6.38 31.00
C ARG A 68 -8.94 7.04 31.49
N GLN A 69 -9.18 8.27 31.04
CA GLN A 69 -10.30 9.11 31.47
C GLN A 69 -11.48 9.07 30.49
N ASN A 70 -11.24 8.67 29.24
CA ASN A 70 -12.21 8.70 28.16
C ASN A 70 -12.35 7.31 27.53
N LYS A 71 -13.56 7.00 27.05
CA LYS A 71 -13.80 5.78 26.27
C LYS A 71 -13.48 6.06 24.81
N PRO A 72 -12.69 5.20 24.12
CA PRO A 72 -12.51 5.32 22.68
C PRO A 72 -13.86 5.15 21.97
N ILE A 73 -14.03 5.88 20.88
CA ILE A 73 -15.22 5.77 20.04
C ILE A 73 -15.02 4.59 19.08
N PRO A 74 -15.94 3.61 19.03
CA PRO A 74 -15.88 2.55 18.04
C PRO A 74 -15.91 3.12 16.62
N VAL A 75 -15.13 2.54 15.72
CA VAL A 75 -15.04 3.01 14.33
C VAL A 75 -16.41 2.97 13.65
N GLU A 76 -17.26 2.01 14.00
CA GLU A 76 -18.61 1.85 13.47
C GLU A 76 -19.50 3.04 13.84
N THR A 77 -19.31 3.63 15.03
CA THR A 77 -20.05 4.82 15.47
C THR A 77 -19.63 6.03 14.65
N VAL A 78 -18.33 6.22 14.44
CA VAL A 78 -17.82 7.32 13.61
C VAL A 78 -18.32 7.19 12.16
N LEU A 79 -18.30 5.98 11.61
CA LEU A 79 -18.80 5.74 10.25
C LEU A 79 -20.30 6.02 10.15
N ALA A 80 -21.10 5.58 11.13
CA ALA A 80 -22.53 5.85 11.16
C ALA A 80 -22.83 7.36 11.21
N ASP A 81 -22.09 8.13 12.02
CA ASP A 81 -22.22 9.59 12.11
C ASP A 81 -21.90 10.28 10.78
N LEU A 82 -21.00 9.71 9.98
CA LEU A 82 -20.63 10.18 8.63
C LEU A 82 -21.56 9.62 7.52
N GLY A 83 -22.57 8.82 7.86
CA GLY A 83 -23.46 8.17 6.89
C GLY A 83 -22.79 7.06 6.08
N LEU A 84 -21.69 6.49 6.59
CA LEU A 84 -20.89 5.46 5.97
C LEU A 84 -21.09 4.11 6.64
N THR A 85 -20.89 3.04 5.86
CA THR A 85 -20.87 1.67 6.38
C THR A 85 -19.45 1.13 6.48
N MET A 86 -19.25 0.04 7.24
CA MET A 86 -17.99 -0.70 7.24
C MET A 86 -17.59 -1.17 5.83
N ARG A 87 -18.59 -1.48 4.97
CA ARG A 87 -18.36 -1.85 3.58
C ARG A 87 -17.83 -0.67 2.76
N ASP A 88 -18.28 0.55 3.03
CA ASP A 88 -17.77 1.75 2.35
C ASP A 88 -16.33 2.04 2.77
N TRP A 89 -16.03 1.88 4.07
CA TRP A 89 -14.66 1.98 4.59
C TRP A 89 -13.69 0.99 3.93
N GLU A 90 -14.08 -0.28 3.82
CA GLU A 90 -13.27 -1.29 3.13
C GLU A 90 -13.10 -1.01 1.63
N GLN A 91 -14.11 -0.42 0.99
CA GLN A 91 -14.03 -0.02 -0.42
C GLN A 91 -13.09 1.16 -0.61
N MET A 92 -13.10 2.14 0.30
CA MET A 92 -12.16 3.27 0.29
C MET A 92 -10.71 2.80 0.38
N GLY A 93 -10.42 1.78 1.21
CA GLY A 93 -9.07 1.20 1.32
C GLY A 93 -8.61 0.42 0.07
N LYS A 94 -9.53 0.08 -0.84
CA LYS A 94 -9.26 -0.65 -2.09
C LYS A 94 -9.26 0.26 -3.33
N MET A 95 -9.82 1.46 -3.21
CA MET A 95 -9.78 2.44 -4.29
C MET A 95 -8.34 2.98 -4.39
N PRO A 96 -7.70 2.96 -5.57
CA PRO A 96 -6.52 3.77 -5.78
C PRO A 96 -6.92 5.19 -5.43
N THR A 97 -6.18 5.86 -4.55
CA THR A 97 -6.30 7.31 -4.45
C THR A 97 -5.89 7.84 -5.81
N GLU A 98 -6.85 8.09 -6.70
CA GLU A 98 -6.59 8.84 -7.92
C GLU A 98 -5.95 10.14 -7.46
N GLY A 99 -4.64 10.26 -7.73
CA GLY A 99 -3.86 11.42 -7.39
C GLY A 99 -4.55 12.62 -8.02
N ARG A 100 -5.27 13.39 -7.21
CA ARG A 100 -5.82 14.66 -7.63
C ARG A 100 -4.60 15.58 -7.72
N GLY A 101 -4.11 15.75 -8.95
CA GLY A 101 -3.06 16.71 -9.30
C GLY A 101 -3.50 18.15 -9.09
#